data_AF-A0A060ZBE3-F1
#
_entry.id   AF-A0A060ZBE3-F1
#
_cell.length_a   1.000
_cell.length_b   1.000
_cell.length_c   1.000
_cell.angle_alpha   90.00
_cell.angle_beta   90.00
_cell.angle_gamma   90.00
#
_symmetry.space_group_name_H-M   'P 1'
#
loop_
_entity.id
_entity.type
_entity.pdbx_description
1 polymer ?
#
loop_
_entity_poly.entity_id
_entity_poly.type
_entity_poly.pdbx_seq_one_letter_code
_entity_poly.pdbx_strand_id
1 'polypeptide(L)'
;MWQAFTATGADLLWRVPATRVLPVIKQFRDGSWLSQIRASSGPARHEPVTVRVLAYQLKSQGGEDTADGYRLVTTLLDARRHPARQLAALYGERWEVESVFAEIKTHQRGARVVLSSKTPDGVRQQIWAHLLVHHALRELMLRTAATRGLDPDRVSFTGTLRSARRSVTVTPGSFSP
;
A
#
# COMPACT_ATOMS: atom_id res chain seq x y z
N MET A 1 3.19 15.28 -13.86
CA MET A 1 3.56 14.24 -12.87
C MET A 1 3.91 12.92 -13.54
N TRP A 2 3.02 12.26 -14.30
CA TRP A 2 3.33 11.00 -15.02
C TRP A 2 4.65 11.07 -15.81
N GLN A 3 4.76 12.03 -16.73
CA GLN A 3 5.97 12.24 -17.54
C GLN A 3 7.23 12.53 -16.71
N ALA A 4 7.09 13.22 -15.58
CA ALA A 4 8.23 13.54 -14.72
C ALA A 4 8.83 12.28 -14.08
N PHE A 5 8.00 11.33 -13.66
CA PHE A 5 8.48 10.05 -13.14
C PHE A 5 9.01 9.13 -14.25
N THR A 6 8.35 9.06 -15.40
CA THR A 6 8.87 8.24 -16.51
C THR A 6 10.19 8.80 -17.05
N ALA A 7 10.41 10.12 -16.97
CA ALA A 7 11.68 10.74 -17.36
C ALA A 7 12.87 10.31 -16.50
N THR A 8 12.64 9.77 -15.29
CA THR A 8 13.72 9.18 -14.46
C THR A 8 14.04 7.74 -14.84
N GLY A 9 13.39 7.19 -15.88
CA GLY A 9 13.50 5.77 -16.25
C GLY A 9 12.63 4.83 -15.42
N ALA A 10 11.75 5.35 -14.56
CA ALA A 10 10.86 4.52 -13.75
C ALA A 10 9.63 4.07 -14.55
N ASP A 11 9.25 2.81 -14.36
CA ASP A 11 7.95 2.29 -14.77
C ASP A 11 6.89 2.56 -13.71
N LEU A 12 5.65 2.82 -14.16
CA LEU A 12 4.55 3.22 -13.29
C LEU A 12 3.44 2.17 -13.30
N LEU A 13 2.83 1.96 -12.14
CA LEU A 13 1.59 1.20 -11.95
C LEU A 13 0.73 1.93 -10.92
N TRP A 14 -0.20 2.77 -11.39
CA TRP A 14 -0.95 3.69 -10.54
C TRP A 14 -2.44 3.38 -10.53
N ARG A 15 -3.06 3.61 -9.38
CA ARG A 15 -4.51 3.55 -9.22
C ARG A 15 -5.16 4.83 -9.73
N VAL A 16 -6.24 4.67 -10.48
CA VAL A 16 -7.14 5.75 -10.87
C VAL A 16 -8.58 5.38 -10.51
N PRO A 17 -9.45 6.36 -10.20
CA PRO A 17 -10.87 6.10 -9.96
C PRO A 17 -11.53 5.40 -11.16
N ALA A 18 -12.45 4.46 -10.95
CA ALA A 18 -13.18 3.83 -12.06
C ALA A 18 -14.02 4.83 -12.87
N THR A 19 -14.42 5.95 -12.26
CA THR A 19 -15.13 7.06 -12.91
C THR A 19 -14.28 7.79 -13.94
N ARG A 20 -12.95 7.63 -13.93
CA ARG A 20 -12.07 8.23 -14.94
C ARG A 20 -12.31 7.58 -16.29
N VAL A 21 -12.74 8.39 -17.27
CA VAL A 21 -12.93 7.96 -18.65
C VAL A 21 -11.57 7.67 -19.30
N LEU A 22 -11.40 6.44 -19.77
CA LEU A 22 -10.17 5.93 -20.39
C LEU A 22 -10.54 5.19 -21.68
N PRO A 23 -10.57 5.89 -22.84
CA PRO A 23 -11.00 5.31 -24.11
C PRO A 23 -10.20 4.07 -24.50
N VAL A 24 -10.89 3.07 -25.03
CA VAL A 24 -10.26 1.85 -25.55
C VAL A 24 -9.71 2.13 -26.94
N ILE A 25 -8.37 2.17 -27.06
CA ILE A 25 -7.67 2.28 -28.34
C ILE A 25 -7.39 0.89 -28.92
N LYS A 26 -6.94 -0.04 -28.07
CA LYS A 26 -6.65 -1.42 -28.44
C LYS A 26 -6.83 -2.34 -27.25
N GLN A 27 -7.65 -3.38 -27.39
CA GLN A 27 -7.85 -4.39 -26.35
C GLN A 27 -6.87 -5.57 -26.50
N PHE A 28 -6.42 -6.11 -25.37
CA PHE A 28 -5.57 -7.29 -25.29
C PHE A 28 -6.35 -8.51 -24.79
N ARG A 29 -5.80 -9.71 -25.03
CA ARG A 29 -6.43 -10.99 -24.64
C ARG A 29 -6.53 -11.19 -23.12
N ASP A 30 -5.70 -10.51 -22.34
CA ASP A 30 -5.72 -10.54 -20.88
C ASP A 30 -6.78 -9.59 -20.27
N GLY A 31 -7.63 -8.97 -21.10
CA GLY A 31 -8.68 -8.03 -20.69
C GLY A 31 -8.21 -6.60 -20.47
N SER A 32 -6.89 -6.33 -20.50
CA SER A 32 -6.35 -4.97 -20.45
C SER A 32 -6.47 -4.27 -21.81
N TRP A 33 -6.34 -2.94 -21.84
CA TRP A 33 -6.38 -2.17 -23.09
C TRP A 33 -5.43 -0.98 -23.08
N LEU A 34 -5.02 -0.54 -24.26
CA LEU A 34 -4.35 0.75 -24.45
C LEU A 34 -5.37 1.89 -24.40
N SER A 35 -5.02 2.94 -23.68
CA SER A 35 -5.73 4.21 -23.60
C SER A 35 -4.72 5.35 -23.71
N GLN A 36 -5.22 6.57 -23.81
CA GLN A 36 -4.41 7.78 -23.70
C GLN A 36 -4.84 8.60 -22.50
N ILE A 37 -3.86 9.17 -21.78
CA ILE A 37 -4.10 10.15 -20.73
C ILE A 37 -3.52 11.50 -21.14
N ARG A 38 -4.23 12.57 -20.77
CA ARG A 38 -3.81 13.95 -20.97
C ARG A 38 -3.64 14.63 -19.62
N ALA A 39 -2.75 15.61 -19.56
CA ALA A 39 -2.68 16.51 -18.41
C ALA A 39 -4.00 17.27 -18.29
N SER A 40 -4.56 17.33 -17.08
CA SER A 40 -5.82 18.01 -16.80
C SER A 40 -5.68 19.54 -16.67
N SER A 41 -4.46 20.04 -16.47
CA SER A 41 -4.16 21.46 -16.30
C SER A 41 -2.70 21.79 -16.65
N GLY A 42 -2.47 23.01 -17.14
CA GLY A 42 -1.15 23.54 -17.53
C GLY A 42 -1.15 24.22 -18.90
N PRO A 43 -0.27 25.19 -19.16
CA PRO A 43 -0.21 25.95 -20.42
C PRO A 43 0.24 25.10 -21.62
N ALA A 44 0.85 23.94 -21.37
CA ALA A 44 1.18 22.96 -22.38
C ALA A 44 0.08 21.90 -22.45
N ARG A 45 -0.76 21.96 -23.49
CA ARG A 45 -1.48 20.79 -24.01
C ARG A 45 -0.44 19.80 -24.52
N HIS A 46 0.23 19.09 -23.61
CA HIS A 46 1.18 18.05 -23.96
C HIS A 46 0.48 16.96 -24.77
N GLU A 47 1.25 16.31 -25.65
CA GLU A 47 0.77 15.15 -26.41
C GLU A 47 0.21 14.09 -25.46
N PRO A 48 -0.90 13.43 -25.86
CA PRO A 48 -1.49 12.36 -25.07
C PRO A 48 -0.46 11.25 -24.84
N VAL A 49 -0.31 10.83 -23.58
CA VAL A 49 0.58 9.74 -23.23
C VAL A 49 -0.19 8.43 -23.35
N THR A 50 0.34 7.50 -24.14
CA THR A 50 -0.19 6.15 -24.25
C THR A 50 0.09 5.37 -22.96
N VAL A 51 -0.95 4.75 -22.43
CA VAL A 51 -0.90 3.94 -21.22
C VAL A 51 -1.69 2.66 -21.42
N ARG A 52 -1.38 1.64 -20.64
CA ARG A 52 -2.19 0.43 -20.56
C ARG A 52 -3.05 0.46 -19.31
N VAL A 53 -4.32 0.12 -19.46
CA VAL A 53 -5.33 0.11 -18.40
C VAL A 53 -5.72 -1.32 -18.10
N LEU A 54 -5.73 -1.66 -16.81
CA LEU A 54 -6.14 -2.96 -16.31
C LEU A 54 -7.50 -2.78 -15.62
N ALA A 55 -8.56 -3.39 -16.19
CA ALA A 55 -9.82 -3.55 -15.48
C ALA A 55 -9.67 -4.69 -14.49
N TYR A 56 -9.19 -4.35 -13.30
CA TYR A 56 -9.23 -5.26 -12.17
C TYR A 56 -10.13 -4.64 -11.10
N GLN A 57 -11.34 -5.20 -10.95
CA GLN A 57 -12.19 -4.89 -9.82
C GLN A 57 -11.56 -5.56 -8.59
N LEU A 58 -10.73 -4.83 -7.86
CA LEU A 58 -10.29 -5.31 -6.56
C LEU A 58 -11.51 -5.18 -5.64
N LYS A 59 -12.14 -6.31 -5.31
CA LYS A 59 -13.14 -6.35 -4.24
C LYS A 59 -12.42 -5.84 -2.99
N SER A 60 -12.90 -4.73 -2.43
CA SER A 60 -12.37 -4.19 -1.18
C SER A 60 -12.43 -5.30 -0.13
N GLN A 61 -11.29 -5.65 0.49
CA GLN A 61 -11.28 -6.51 1.65
C GLN A 61 -11.74 -5.70 2.87
N GLY A 62 -13.05 -5.60 3.02
CA GLY A 62 -13.72 -4.87 4.08
C GLY A 62 -15.17 -4.74 3.67
N GLY A 63 -16.02 -5.62 4.22
CA GLY A 63 -17.42 -5.77 3.85
C GLY A 63 -18.19 -4.46 3.96
N GLU A 64 -18.27 -3.77 2.84
CA GLU A 64 -19.31 -2.86 2.40
C GLU A 64 -19.11 -2.77 0.90
N ASP A 65 -20.14 -3.08 0.12
CA ASP A 65 -20.19 -2.92 -1.34
C ASP A 65 -20.12 -1.42 -1.70
N THR A 66 -18.99 -0.78 -1.42
CA THR A 66 -18.67 0.51 -2.01
C THR A 66 -18.30 0.22 -3.46
N ALA A 67 -19.27 0.42 -4.34
CA ALA A 67 -19.19 0.30 -5.79
C ALA A 67 -18.13 1.22 -6.46
N ASP A 68 -17.29 1.90 -5.68
CA ASP A 68 -16.19 2.72 -6.14
C ASP A 68 -14.98 1.83 -6.46
N GLY A 69 -15.13 1.04 -7.51
CA GLY A 69 -14.02 0.32 -8.10
C GLY A 69 -12.89 1.27 -8.49
N TYR A 70 -11.69 0.72 -8.64
CA TYR A 70 -10.57 1.45 -9.23
C TYR A 70 -10.02 0.68 -10.43
N ARG A 71 -9.25 1.40 -11.26
CA ARG A 71 -8.49 0.81 -12.36
C ARG A 71 -7.01 1.03 -12.12
N LEU A 72 -6.18 0.16 -12.67
CA LEU A 72 -4.73 0.37 -12.69
C LEU A 72 -4.33 0.88 -14.07
N VAL A 73 -3.42 1.86 -14.09
CA VAL A 73 -2.83 2.44 -15.30
C VAL A 73 -1.32 2.26 -15.22
N THR A 74 -0.71 1.79 -16.31
CA THR A 74 0.72 1.46 -16.34
C THR A 74 1.43 1.92 -17.61
N THR A 75 2.75 2.15 -17.49
CA THR A 75 3.68 2.34 -18.60
C THR A 75 4.10 1.02 -19.27
N LEU A 76 3.83 -0.12 -18.63
CA LEU A 76 4.18 -1.45 -19.14
C LEU A 76 3.18 -1.90 -20.23
N LEU A 77 3.42 -1.46 -21.46
CA LEU A 77 2.46 -1.61 -22.57
C LEU A 77 2.39 -3.03 -23.17
N ASP A 78 3.43 -3.85 -22.98
CA ASP A 78 3.47 -5.22 -23.52
C ASP A 78 2.69 -6.18 -22.61
N ALA A 79 1.48 -6.57 -23.04
CA ALA A 79 0.62 -7.50 -22.32
C ALA A 79 1.14 -8.95 -22.29
N ARG A 80 2.03 -9.35 -23.20
CA ARG A 80 2.65 -10.68 -23.18
C ARG A 80 3.78 -10.73 -22.15
N ARG A 81 4.62 -9.68 -22.12
CA ARG A 81 5.73 -9.57 -21.19
C ARG A 81 5.28 -9.24 -19.76
N HIS A 82 4.21 -8.47 -19.62
CA HIS A 82 3.69 -8.04 -18.31
C HIS A 82 2.19 -8.35 -18.19
N PRO A 83 1.78 -9.61 -17.90
CA PRO A 83 0.37 -9.98 -17.83
C PRO A 83 -0.41 -9.19 -16.79
N ALA A 84 -1.64 -8.77 -17.12
CA ALA A 84 -2.46 -7.92 -16.24
C ALA A 84 -2.69 -8.52 -14.85
N ARG A 85 -2.88 -9.84 -14.78
CA ARG A 85 -3.10 -10.55 -13.50
C ARG A 85 -1.88 -10.47 -12.56
N GLN A 86 -0.66 -10.54 -13.10
CA GLN A 86 0.55 -10.43 -12.29
C GLN A 86 0.75 -9.01 -11.77
N LEU A 87 0.51 -8.00 -12.63
CA LEU A 87 0.54 -6.60 -12.21
C LEU A 87 -0.52 -6.29 -11.14
N ALA A 88 -1.72 -6.86 -11.27
CA ALA A 88 -2.78 -6.72 -10.27
C ALA A 88 -2.39 -7.37 -8.94
N ALA A 89 -1.79 -8.56 -8.95
CA ALA A 89 -1.30 -9.24 -7.75
C ALA A 89 -0.20 -8.41 -7.05
N LEU A 90 0.81 -7.96 -7.79
CA LEU A 90 1.88 -7.08 -7.26
C LEU A 90 1.33 -5.77 -6.70
N TYR A 91 0.30 -5.21 -7.34
CA TYR A 91 -0.37 -4.02 -6.81
C TYR A 91 -1.12 -4.32 -5.50
N GLY A 92 -1.70 -5.51 -5.39
CA GLY A 92 -2.32 -6.02 -4.16
C GLY A 92 -1.30 -6.10 -3.02
N GLU A 93 -0.16 -6.73 -3.26
CA GLU A 93 0.96 -6.79 -2.29
C GLU A 93 1.44 -5.37 -1.92
N ARG A 94 1.56 -4.46 -2.89
CA ARG A 94 1.91 -3.06 -2.60
C ARG A 94 0.86 -2.39 -1.70
N TRP A 95 -0.42 -2.73 -1.82
CA TRP A 95 -1.46 -2.14 -0.98
C TRP A 95 -1.28 -2.50 0.50
N GLU A 96 -0.59 -3.59 0.81
CA GLU A 96 -0.17 -3.91 2.18
C GLU A 96 0.70 -2.81 2.79
N VAL A 97 1.42 -2.01 1.98
CA VAL A 97 2.16 -0.86 2.52
C VAL A 97 1.22 0.20 3.10
N GLU A 98 0.03 0.38 2.51
CA GLU A 98 -0.99 1.28 3.06
C GLU A 98 -1.53 0.71 4.37
N SER A 99 -1.70 -0.62 4.45
CA SER A 99 -2.02 -1.32 5.70
C SER A 99 -0.91 -1.14 6.75
N VAL A 100 0.37 -1.23 6.38
CA VAL A 100 1.52 -0.95 7.27
C VAL A 100 1.48 0.48 7.79
N PHE A 101 1.18 1.46 6.94
CA PHE A 101 1.01 2.84 7.40
C PHE A 101 -0.18 2.99 8.37
N ALA A 102 -1.29 2.28 8.14
CA ALA A 102 -2.42 2.25 9.06
C ALA A 102 -2.06 1.58 10.40
N GLU A 103 -1.30 0.48 10.38
CA GLU A 103 -0.78 -0.16 11.58
C GLU A 103 0.02 0.79 12.44
N ILE A 104 0.96 1.52 11.86
CA ILE A 104 1.81 2.46 12.59
C ILE A 104 1.00 3.67 13.08
N LYS A 105 0.28 4.34 12.17
CA LYS A 105 -0.35 5.65 12.43
C LYS A 105 -1.65 5.54 13.23
N THR A 106 -2.41 4.46 13.03
CA THR A 106 -3.77 4.31 13.57
C THR A 106 -3.80 3.30 14.71
N HIS A 107 -3.22 2.11 14.53
CA HIS A 107 -3.38 1.02 15.50
C HIS A 107 -2.32 1.05 16.62
N GLN A 108 -1.05 1.21 16.27
CA GLN A 108 0.07 1.21 17.21
C GLN A 108 0.15 2.53 17.96
N ARG A 109 0.26 3.66 17.24
CA ARG A 109 0.31 5.00 17.85
C ARG A 109 -1.03 5.42 18.45
N GLY A 110 -2.14 5.02 17.81
CA GLY A 110 -3.47 5.52 18.12
C GLY A 110 -3.89 6.64 17.16
N ALA A 111 -5.11 6.53 16.63
CA ALA A 111 -5.72 7.59 15.84
C ALA A 111 -5.81 8.86 16.70
N ARG A 112 -5.13 9.94 16.28
CA ARG A 112 -5.09 11.27 16.93
C ARG A 112 -4.06 11.47 18.05
N VAL A 113 -3.18 10.51 18.32
CA VAL A 113 -2.05 10.76 19.24
C VAL A 113 -1.01 11.64 18.53
N VAL A 114 -0.70 12.78 19.15
CA VAL A 114 0.35 13.70 18.71
C VAL A 114 1.67 13.32 19.39
N LEU A 115 2.78 13.42 18.65
CA LEU A 115 4.12 13.21 19.20
C LEU A 115 4.39 14.26 20.29
N SER A 116 4.88 13.82 21.45
CA SER A 116 4.95 14.67 22.65
C SER A 116 6.15 15.61 22.66
N SER A 117 7.21 15.31 21.90
CA SER A 117 8.41 16.15 21.86
C SER A 117 8.17 17.44 21.09
N LYS A 118 8.75 18.53 21.61
CA LYS A 118 8.71 19.88 20.99
C LYS A 118 10.00 20.21 20.22
N THR A 119 10.94 19.27 20.10
CA THR A 119 12.19 19.46 19.35
C THR A 119 12.25 18.55 18.12
N PRO A 120 12.86 19.00 17.00
CA PRO A 120 12.99 18.16 15.80
C PRO A 120 13.68 16.81 16.06
N ASP A 121 14.72 16.78 16.89
CA ASP A 121 15.42 15.55 17.24
C ASP A 121 14.56 14.59 18.08
N GLY A 122 13.83 15.11 19.08
CA GLY A 122 12.95 14.25 19.87
C GLY A 122 11.76 13.74 19.06
N VAL A 123 11.26 14.53 18.09
CA VAL A 123 10.25 14.05 17.13
C VAL A 123 10.82 12.91 16.27
N ARG A 124 12.03 13.06 15.72
CA ARG A 124 12.71 11.97 14.98
C ARG A 124 12.87 10.72 15.84
N GLN A 125 13.30 10.87 17.10
CA GLN A 125 13.45 9.75 18.03
C GLN A 125 12.12 9.01 18.25
N GLN A 126 11.02 9.73 18.45
CA GLN A 126 9.70 9.10 18.63
C GLN A 126 9.23 8.37 17.37
N ILE A 127 9.52 8.91 16.18
CA ILE A 127 9.26 8.21 14.91
C ILE A 127 10.05 6.90 14.86
N TRP A 128 11.36 6.92 15.19
CA TRP A 128 12.18 5.72 15.25
C TRP A 128 11.67 4.70 16.26
N ALA A 129 11.25 5.13 17.45
CA ALA A 129 10.65 4.25 18.44
C ALA A 129 9.40 3.53 17.90
N HIS A 130 8.53 4.24 17.17
CA HIS A 130 7.38 3.62 16.51
C HIS A 130 7.78 2.60 15.46
N LEU A 131 8.77 2.92 14.61
CA LEU A 131 9.26 2.00 13.58
C LEU A 131 9.88 0.74 14.18
N LEU A 132 10.67 0.87 15.24
CA LEU A 132 11.29 -0.25 15.93
C LEU A 132 10.24 -1.17 16.58
N VAL A 133 9.24 -0.60 17.25
CA VAL A 133 8.14 -1.39 17.84
C VAL A 133 7.31 -2.09 16.76
N HIS A 134 7.05 -1.42 15.63
CA HIS A 134 6.37 -2.04 14.48
C HIS A 134 7.15 -3.24 13.95
N HIS A 135 8.45 -3.06 13.74
CA HIS A 135 9.35 -4.12 13.27
C HIS A 135 9.36 -5.32 14.23
N ALA A 136 9.51 -5.08 15.54
CA ALA A 136 9.50 -6.16 16.54
C ALA A 136 8.16 -6.93 16.56
N LEU A 137 7.03 -6.23 16.38
CA LEU A 137 5.71 -6.88 16.27
C LEU A 137 5.60 -7.72 15.00
N ARG A 138 6.13 -7.23 13.86
CA ARG A 138 6.15 -7.99 12.60
C ARG A 138 7.04 -9.23 12.70
N GLU A 139 8.18 -9.13 13.35
CA GLU A 139 9.03 -10.29 13.63
C GLU A 139 8.31 -11.31 14.54
N LEU A 140 7.61 -10.85 15.57
CA LEU A 140 6.80 -11.73 16.43
C LEU A 140 5.70 -12.45 15.63
N MET A 141 5.02 -11.73 14.72
CA MET A 141 4.02 -12.33 13.83
C MET A 141 4.64 -13.41 12.94
N LEU A 142 5.77 -13.11 12.29
CA LEU A 142 6.49 -14.04 11.44
C LEU A 142 6.87 -15.32 12.19
N ARG A 143 7.48 -15.19 13.37
CA ARG A 143 7.85 -16.33 14.24
C ARG A 143 6.61 -17.12 14.67
N THR A 144 5.51 -16.45 14.99
CA THR A 144 4.24 -17.11 15.39
C THR A 144 3.57 -17.84 14.23
N ALA A 145 3.67 -17.30 13.02
CA ALA A 145 3.16 -17.96 11.82
C ALA A 145 3.96 -19.22 11.51
N ALA A 146 5.30 -19.14 11.61
CA ALA A 146 6.21 -20.25 11.39
C ALA A 146 5.95 -21.43 12.33
N THR A 147 5.67 -21.19 13.63
CA THR A 147 5.36 -22.27 14.58
C THR A 147 4.06 -23.02 14.26
N ARG A 148 3.16 -22.43 13.46
CA ARG A 148 1.90 -23.04 13.05
C ARG A 148 1.83 -23.38 11.55
N GLY A 149 2.93 -23.22 10.81
CA GLY A 149 2.95 -23.41 9.36
C GLY A 149 1.95 -22.52 8.61
N LEU A 150 1.65 -21.33 9.14
CA LEU A 150 0.74 -20.38 8.53
C LEU A 150 1.51 -19.35 7.70
N ASP A 151 0.82 -18.81 6.70
CA ASP A 151 1.23 -17.59 6.02
C ASP A 151 1.28 -16.42 7.04
N PRO A 152 2.40 -15.68 7.16
CA PRO A 152 2.53 -14.52 8.06
C PRO A 152 1.45 -13.47 7.90
N ASP A 153 0.93 -13.29 6.68
CA ASP A 153 -0.08 -12.27 6.38
C ASP A 153 -1.47 -12.64 6.94
N ARG A 154 -1.65 -13.90 7.38
CA ARG A 154 -2.85 -14.34 8.11
C ARG A 154 -2.83 -14.00 9.59
N VAL A 155 -1.69 -13.56 10.13
CA VAL A 155 -1.59 -13.18 11.55
C VAL A 155 -2.10 -11.75 11.73
N SER A 156 -3.01 -11.52 12.68
CA SER A 156 -3.53 -10.18 12.93
C SER A 156 -2.50 -9.30 13.64
N PHE A 157 -2.11 -8.18 13.03
CA PHE A 157 -1.26 -7.17 13.67
C PHE A 157 -1.89 -6.61 14.96
N THR A 158 -3.18 -6.25 14.92
CA THR A 158 -3.87 -5.70 16.10
C THR A 158 -4.00 -6.73 17.23
N GLY A 159 -4.23 -8.01 16.89
CA GLY A 159 -4.20 -9.12 17.85
C GLY A 159 -2.82 -9.29 18.50
N THR A 160 -1.77 -9.20 17.71
CA THR A 160 -0.37 -9.27 18.18
C THR A 160 -0.03 -8.10 19.09
N LEU A 161 -0.35 -6.87 18.67
CA LEU A 161 -0.14 -5.65 19.46
C LEU A 161 -0.85 -5.71 20.82
N ARG A 162 -2.12 -6.15 20.86
CA ARG A 162 -2.86 -6.31 22.12
C ARG A 162 -2.22 -7.36 23.03
N SER A 163 -1.75 -8.46 22.45
CA SER A 163 -1.09 -9.53 23.20
C SER A 163 0.25 -9.07 23.79
N ALA A 164 1.08 -8.37 23.00
CA ALA A 164 2.33 -7.79 23.45
C ALA A 164 2.12 -6.73 24.54
N ARG A 165 1.09 -5.87 24.41
CA ARG A 165 0.74 -4.91 25.47
C ARG A 165 0.37 -5.62 26.77
N ARG A 166 -0.46 -6.68 26.70
CA ARG A 166 -0.83 -7.48 27.88
C ARG A 166 0.37 -8.16 28.53
N SER A 167 1.31 -8.72 27.77
CA SER A 167 2.47 -9.41 28.36
C SER A 167 3.36 -8.47 29.17
N VAL A 168 3.52 -7.22 28.72
CA VAL A 168 4.26 -6.17 29.45
C VAL A 168 3.51 -5.72 30.71
N THR A 169 2.18 -5.69 30.70
CA THR A 169 1.39 -5.35 31.90
C THR A 169 1.36 -6.49 32.92
N VAL A 170 1.38 -7.74 32.47
CA VAL A 170 1.36 -8.94 33.33
C VAL A 170 2.75 -9.26 33.91
N THR A 171 3.82 -8.87 33.21
CA THR A 171 5.19 -8.94 33.74
C THR A 171 5.64 -7.51 34.06
N PRO A 172 5.33 -6.95 35.24
CA PRO A 172 5.98 -5.71 35.64
C PRO A 172 7.48 -5.98 35.60
N GLY A 173 8.21 -5.21 34.79
CA GLY A 173 9.66 -5.32 34.72
C GLY A 173 10.20 -5.18 36.13
N SER A 174 10.69 -6.28 36.71
CA SER A 174 11.47 -6.23 37.93
C SER A 174 12.79 -5.57 37.55
N PHE A 175 12.87 -4.26 37.69
CA PHE A 175 14.16 -3.60 37.77
C PHE A 175 14.81 -4.12 39.04
N SER A 176 15.90 -4.88 38.89
CA SER A 176 16.79 -5.18 40.00
C SER A 176 17.37 -3.85 40.50
N PRO A 177 17.46 -3.62 41.83
CA PRO A 177 17.93 -2.36 42.40
C PRO A 177 19.35 -1.99 41.96
#